data_AF-A0A7X5E532-F1
#
_entry.id   AF-A0A7X5E532-F1
#
_cell.length_a   1.000
_cell.length_b   1.000
_cell.length_c   1.000
_cell.angle_alpha   90.00
_cell.angle_beta   90.00
_cell.angle_gamma   90.00
#
_symmetry.space_group_name_H-M   'P 1'
#
loop_
_entity.id
_entity.type
_entity.pdbx_description
1 polymer ?
#
loop_
_entity_poly.entity_id
_entity_poly.type
_entity_poly.pdbx_seq_one_letter_code
_entity_poly.pdbx_strand_id
1 'polypeptide(L)'
;GDGVNDSPALKKADIGVAMGIAGSDVSKQAADMILLDDNFASIVTGVEEGRLIFDNLKKSIAYTLTSNIPEITPFLLFIMANIPLPLGTITILCIDLGTDMVPAISLAYEAAESDIMKRQPRNPRSDKLVNERLISMAYGQIGMIQALGGFFSYFVILAENGFLPSCLVGIRLSWDDRTINDLEDSYGQQWTYEQRKVVEFTCHTAFFVSIVVVQWADLIICKTRRNSVFQQGMKNKILIFGLFEETALAAFLSYCPGMDVALRMYPLKPSWWFCAFPYSFLIFVYDEIRKLILRRNPGGWVEKETYY
;
A
#
# COMPACT_ATOMS: atom_id res chain seq x y z
N GLY A 1 16.36 33.87 -13.28
CA GLY A 1 17.38 34.61 -14.03
C GLY A 1 16.93 34.76 -15.46
N ASP A 2 17.55 35.68 -16.17
CA ASP A 2 17.22 36.01 -17.56
C ASP A 2 18.49 36.32 -18.38
N GLY A 3 19.50 36.89 -17.74
CA GLY A 3 20.77 37.21 -18.38
C GLY A 3 21.74 36.02 -18.50
N VAL A 4 22.68 36.11 -19.45
CA VAL A 4 23.78 35.14 -19.61
C VAL A 4 24.65 35.08 -18.34
N ASN A 5 24.77 36.20 -17.64
CA ASN A 5 25.48 36.32 -16.36
C ASN A 5 24.87 35.47 -15.24
N ASP A 6 23.59 35.09 -15.34
CA ASP A 6 22.92 34.26 -14.33
C ASP A 6 23.25 32.76 -14.50
N SER A 7 23.79 32.36 -15.65
CA SER A 7 24.00 30.94 -16.01
C SER A 7 24.83 30.15 -14.98
N PRO A 8 25.95 30.66 -14.45
CA PRO A 8 26.72 29.93 -13.43
C PRO A 8 25.93 29.74 -12.12
N ALA A 9 25.14 30.74 -11.73
CA ALA A 9 24.33 30.69 -10.52
C ALA A 9 23.13 29.75 -10.68
N LEU A 10 22.45 29.82 -11.83
CA LEU A 10 21.36 28.90 -12.20
C LEU A 10 21.84 27.46 -12.20
N LYS A 11 23.03 27.19 -12.75
CA LYS A 11 23.58 25.84 -12.81
C LYS A 11 24.04 25.30 -11.45
N LYS A 12 24.43 26.19 -10.53
CA LYS A 12 24.90 25.81 -9.19
C LYS A 12 23.77 25.69 -8.17
N ALA A 13 22.65 26.37 -8.39
CA ALA A 13 21.46 26.29 -7.55
C ALA A 13 20.86 24.87 -7.57
N ASP A 14 20.17 24.50 -6.49
CA ASP A 14 19.45 23.22 -6.44
C ASP A 14 18.27 23.17 -7.43
N ILE A 15 17.73 24.34 -7.78
CA ILE A 15 16.75 24.52 -8.85
C ILE A 15 16.95 25.92 -9.48
N GLY A 16 17.37 25.95 -10.74
CA GLY A 16 17.46 27.17 -11.54
C GLY A 16 16.13 27.46 -12.26
N VAL A 17 15.62 28.70 -12.16
CA VAL A 17 14.42 29.14 -12.87
C VAL A 17 14.74 30.28 -13.84
N ALA A 18 14.44 30.10 -15.13
CA ALA A 18 14.68 31.09 -16.19
C ALA A 18 13.39 31.65 -16.80
N MET A 19 13.46 32.88 -17.30
CA MET A 19 12.38 33.54 -18.03
C MET A 19 12.31 33.01 -19.48
N GLY A 20 11.12 32.72 -19.97
CA GLY A 20 10.86 32.13 -21.28
C GLY A 20 10.91 33.14 -22.42
N ILE A 21 10.48 34.39 -22.19
CA ILE A 21 10.44 35.43 -23.22
C ILE A 21 11.66 36.34 -23.08
N ALA A 22 11.84 36.96 -21.91
CA ALA A 22 12.94 37.90 -21.64
C ALA A 22 14.31 37.21 -21.48
N GLY A 23 14.34 35.90 -21.19
CA GLY A 23 15.57 35.17 -20.93
C GLY A 23 16.42 34.90 -22.16
N SER A 24 17.73 35.04 -22.02
CA SER A 24 18.74 34.62 -22.99
C SER A 24 18.75 33.09 -23.14
N ASP A 25 19.10 32.59 -24.33
CA ASP A 25 19.15 31.14 -24.59
C ASP A 25 20.12 30.41 -23.65
N VAL A 26 21.22 31.07 -23.28
CA VAL A 26 22.19 30.50 -22.32
C VAL A 26 21.57 30.34 -20.93
N SER A 27 20.81 31.33 -20.46
CA SER A 27 20.10 31.23 -19.18
C SER A 27 19.04 30.13 -19.17
N LYS A 28 18.29 29.97 -20.27
CA LYS A 28 17.25 28.94 -20.43
C LYS A 28 17.85 27.53 -20.44
N GLN A 29 19.00 27.34 -21.09
CA GLN A 29 19.71 26.05 -21.08
C GLN A 29 20.39 25.72 -19.75
N ALA A 30 20.76 26.75 -18.97
CA ALA A 30 21.39 26.58 -17.66
C ALA A 30 20.38 26.27 -16.53
N ALA A 31 19.11 26.65 -16.71
CA ALA A 31 18.04 26.45 -15.73
C ALA A 31 17.38 25.06 -15.81
N ASP A 32 16.76 24.63 -14.71
CA ASP A 32 16.02 23.37 -14.60
C ASP A 32 14.52 23.56 -14.89
N MET A 33 14.01 24.80 -14.73
CA MET A 33 12.63 25.16 -15.01
C MET A 33 12.56 26.48 -15.79
N ILE A 34 11.62 26.56 -16.73
CA ILE A 34 11.43 27.74 -17.60
C ILE A 34 10.00 28.27 -17.45
N LEU A 35 9.85 29.57 -17.20
CA LEU A 35 8.57 30.26 -17.14
C LEU A 35 8.19 30.75 -18.55
N LEU A 36 7.39 29.97 -19.28
CA LEU A 36 7.06 30.25 -20.68
C LEU A 36 6.33 31.59 -20.89
N ASP A 37 5.58 32.04 -19.89
CA ASP A 37 4.76 33.26 -19.91
C ASP A 37 5.40 34.44 -19.16
N ASP A 38 6.64 34.29 -18.67
CA ASP A 38 7.33 35.28 -17.84
C ASP A 38 6.56 35.70 -16.57
N ASN A 39 5.60 34.89 -16.12
CA ASN A 39 4.82 35.18 -14.93
C ASN A 39 5.55 34.74 -13.67
N PHE A 40 6.06 35.70 -12.90
CA PHE A 40 6.77 35.41 -11.66
C PHE A 40 5.88 34.76 -10.57
N ALA A 41 4.55 34.93 -10.65
CA ALA A 41 3.61 34.30 -9.72
C ALA A 41 3.67 32.76 -9.79
N SER A 42 4.09 32.20 -10.93
CA SER A 42 4.28 30.75 -11.11
C SER A 42 5.29 30.15 -10.14
N ILE A 43 6.21 30.94 -9.57
CA ILE A 43 7.12 30.47 -8.51
C ILE A 43 6.35 30.17 -7.23
N VAL A 44 5.36 31.00 -6.87
CA VAL A 44 4.52 30.78 -5.70
C VAL A 44 3.73 29.48 -5.86
N THR A 45 3.12 29.28 -7.05
CA THR A 45 2.43 28.04 -7.41
C THR A 45 3.38 26.84 -7.40
N GLY A 46 4.59 26.97 -7.92
CA GLY A 46 5.59 25.90 -7.91
C GLY A 46 6.00 25.49 -6.50
N VAL A 47 6.13 26.45 -5.57
CA VAL A 47 6.40 26.16 -4.15
C VAL A 47 5.21 25.48 -3.48
N GLU A 48 3.98 25.89 -3.80
CA GLU A 48 2.75 25.25 -3.31
C GLU A 48 2.66 23.79 -3.77
N GLU A 49 2.80 23.54 -5.08
CA GLU A 49 2.77 22.19 -5.67
C GLU A 49 3.93 21.32 -5.16
N GLY A 50 5.15 21.88 -5.03
CA GLY A 50 6.29 21.17 -4.48
C GLY A 50 6.08 20.73 -3.02
N ARG A 51 5.39 21.55 -2.23
CA ARG A 51 5.00 21.23 -0.85
C ARG A 51 3.88 20.19 -0.81
N LEU A 52 2.92 20.29 -1.71
CA LEU A 52 1.78 19.36 -1.81
C LEU A 52 2.25 17.96 -2.21
N ILE A 53 3.04 17.85 -3.29
CA ILE A 53 3.52 16.56 -3.79
C ILE A 53 4.42 15.86 -2.77
N PHE A 54 5.23 16.60 -1.99
CA PHE A 54 6.05 16.00 -0.94
C PHE A 54 5.21 15.31 0.14
N ASP A 55 4.12 15.95 0.60
CA ASP A 55 3.22 15.34 1.57
C ASP A 55 2.43 14.18 0.98
N ASN A 56 2.01 14.29 -0.28
CA ASN A 56 1.29 13.22 -0.98
C ASN A 56 2.18 12.00 -1.27
N LEU A 57 3.47 12.21 -1.58
CA LEU A 57 4.44 11.13 -1.73
C LEU A 57 4.63 10.36 -0.42
N LYS A 58 4.61 11.03 0.75
CA LYS A 58 4.61 10.31 2.03
C LYS A 58 3.42 9.37 2.19
N LYS A 59 2.24 9.81 1.76
CA LYS A 59 1.00 9.02 1.82
C LYS A 59 1.08 7.82 0.90
N SER A 60 1.50 8.05 -0.35
CA SER A 60 1.68 7.02 -1.37
C SER A 60 2.71 5.97 -0.92
N ILE A 61 3.86 6.42 -0.41
CA ILE A 61 4.90 5.52 0.11
C ILE A 61 4.40 4.74 1.32
N ALA A 62 3.72 5.38 2.28
CA ALA A 62 3.17 4.69 3.44
C ALA A 62 2.21 3.56 3.02
N TYR A 63 1.28 3.84 2.10
CA TYR A 63 0.34 2.86 1.56
C TYR A 63 1.06 1.64 0.94
N THR A 64 2.03 1.88 0.04
CA THR A 64 2.80 0.80 -0.60
C THR A 64 3.69 0.03 0.37
N LEU A 65 4.15 0.68 1.45
CA LEU A 65 4.98 0.02 2.45
C LEU A 65 4.13 -0.86 3.39
N THR A 66 2.88 -0.49 3.67
CA THR A 66 2.02 -1.25 4.56
C THR A 66 1.78 -2.69 4.06
N SER A 67 1.56 -2.88 2.75
CA SER A 67 1.30 -4.20 2.13
C SER A 67 2.51 -5.14 2.13
N ASN A 68 3.74 -4.64 2.33
CA ASN A 68 4.92 -5.51 2.42
C ASN A 68 4.86 -6.49 3.61
N ILE A 69 4.22 -6.12 4.73
CA ILE A 69 4.13 -6.98 5.91
C ILE A 69 3.25 -8.22 5.69
N PRO A 70 2.00 -8.12 5.22
CA PRO A 70 1.21 -9.30 4.87
C PRO A 70 1.82 -10.14 3.74
N GLU A 71 2.78 -9.63 2.98
CA GLU A 71 3.50 -10.40 1.95
C GLU A 71 4.73 -11.15 2.47
N ILE A 72 5.49 -10.54 3.37
CA ILE A 72 6.71 -11.15 3.95
C ILE A 72 6.34 -12.18 5.04
N THR A 73 5.32 -11.88 5.85
CA THR A 73 4.95 -12.73 7.00
C THR A 73 4.51 -14.16 6.62
N PRO A 74 3.82 -14.42 5.49
CA PRO A 74 3.60 -15.77 4.97
C PRO A 74 4.87 -16.61 4.83
N PHE A 75 5.93 -16.05 4.26
CA PHE A 75 7.21 -16.75 4.11
C PHE A 75 7.89 -16.98 5.45
N LEU A 76 7.79 -16.03 6.39
CA LEU A 76 8.32 -16.20 7.73
C LEU A 76 7.61 -17.33 8.49
N LEU A 77 6.28 -17.39 8.48
CA LEU A 77 5.55 -18.49 9.12
C LEU A 77 5.73 -19.83 8.40
N PHE A 78 5.82 -19.82 7.07
CA PHE A 78 6.16 -21.01 6.29
C PHE A 78 7.49 -21.65 6.70
N ILE A 79 8.49 -20.83 7.05
CA ILE A 79 9.80 -21.32 7.53
C ILE A 79 9.75 -21.69 9.01
N MET A 80 9.18 -20.83 9.87
CA MET A 80 9.22 -21.03 11.33
C MET A 80 8.27 -22.12 11.81
N ALA A 81 7.05 -22.18 11.28
CA ALA A 81 6.01 -23.11 11.71
C ALA A 81 5.88 -24.35 10.80
N ASN A 82 6.63 -24.41 9.70
CA ASN A 82 6.55 -25.49 8.71
C ASN A 82 5.10 -25.79 8.27
N ILE A 83 4.32 -24.73 8.02
CA ILE A 83 2.97 -24.80 7.47
C ILE A 83 3.01 -24.76 5.93
N PRO A 84 1.92 -25.12 5.21
CA PRO A 84 1.79 -24.86 3.78
C PRO A 84 1.96 -23.37 3.45
N LEU A 85 2.40 -23.06 2.23
CA LEU A 85 2.67 -21.69 1.85
C LEU A 85 1.36 -20.87 1.82
N PRO A 86 1.21 -19.79 2.61
CA PRO A 86 -0.03 -19.01 2.64
C PRO A 86 -0.22 -18.07 1.44
N LEU A 87 0.88 -17.54 0.90
CA LEU A 87 0.88 -16.59 -0.22
C LEU A 87 2.04 -16.92 -1.17
N GLY A 88 1.75 -16.99 -2.47
CA GLY A 88 2.72 -17.29 -3.51
C GLY A 88 3.48 -16.06 -4.02
N THR A 89 4.61 -16.28 -4.68
CA THR A 89 5.38 -15.18 -5.30
C THR A 89 4.63 -14.50 -6.45
N ILE A 90 3.85 -15.27 -7.23
CA ILE A 90 3.04 -14.72 -8.33
C ILE A 90 1.95 -13.80 -7.78
N THR A 91 1.29 -14.20 -6.69
CA THR A 91 0.25 -13.37 -6.05
C THR A 91 0.81 -12.08 -5.47
N ILE A 92 2.06 -12.09 -4.96
CA ILE A 92 2.76 -10.86 -4.54
C ILE A 92 2.96 -9.91 -5.74
N LEU A 93 3.46 -10.42 -6.87
CA LEU A 93 3.62 -9.60 -8.08
C LEU A 93 2.29 -9.01 -8.57
N CYS A 94 1.18 -9.74 -8.41
CA CYS A 94 -0.16 -9.22 -8.74
C CYS A 94 -0.61 -8.07 -7.83
N ILE A 95 -0.08 -7.99 -6.60
CA ILE A 95 -0.36 -6.89 -5.67
C ILE A 95 0.48 -5.68 -6.07
N ASP A 96 1.81 -5.83 -6.00
CA ASP A 96 2.78 -4.76 -6.21
C ASP A 96 2.68 -4.10 -7.59
N LEU A 97 2.52 -4.92 -8.64
CA LEU A 97 2.53 -4.47 -10.04
C LEU A 97 1.13 -4.46 -10.66
N GLY A 98 0.11 -4.77 -9.88
CA GLY A 98 -1.28 -4.86 -10.35
C GLY A 98 -2.18 -3.97 -9.50
N THR A 99 -2.73 -4.56 -8.43
CA THR A 99 -3.82 -3.95 -7.66
C THR A 99 -3.41 -2.64 -6.98
N ASP A 100 -2.21 -2.54 -6.43
CA ASP A 100 -1.80 -1.40 -5.61
C ASP A 100 -1.36 -0.18 -6.44
N MET A 101 -1.09 -0.37 -7.75
CA MET A 101 -0.56 0.70 -8.61
C MET A 101 -1.51 1.90 -8.74
N VAL A 102 -2.77 1.66 -9.12
CA VAL A 102 -3.74 2.74 -9.35
C VAL A 102 -4.09 3.45 -8.04
N PRO A 103 -4.39 2.75 -6.92
CA PRO A 103 -4.55 3.36 -5.60
C PRO A 103 -3.34 4.19 -5.16
N ALA A 104 -2.11 3.68 -5.27
CA ALA A 104 -0.91 4.39 -4.84
C ALA A 104 -0.68 5.68 -5.63
N ILE A 105 -0.91 5.65 -6.95
CA ILE A 105 -0.82 6.83 -7.82
C ILE A 105 -1.94 7.83 -7.50
N SER A 106 -3.14 7.34 -7.15
CA SER A 106 -4.28 8.20 -6.84
C SER A 106 -4.05 9.12 -5.62
N LEU A 107 -3.18 8.71 -4.69
CA LEU A 107 -2.79 9.51 -3.52
C LEU A 107 -1.97 10.75 -3.90
N ALA A 108 -1.35 10.78 -5.09
CA ALA A 108 -0.69 11.97 -5.61
C ALA A 108 -1.68 13.12 -5.89
N TYR A 109 -2.94 12.80 -6.18
CA TYR A 109 -4.02 13.76 -6.47
C TYR A 109 -4.73 14.29 -5.22
N GLU A 110 -4.20 14.02 -4.02
CA GLU A 110 -4.78 14.54 -2.79
C GLU A 110 -4.57 16.05 -2.64
N ALA A 111 -5.61 16.72 -2.15
CA ALA A 111 -5.54 18.14 -1.82
C ALA A 111 -4.84 18.34 -0.47
N ALA A 112 -4.32 19.55 -0.25
CA ALA A 112 -3.70 19.93 1.02
C ALA A 112 -4.68 19.77 2.20
N GLU A 113 -4.19 19.24 3.33
CA GLU A 113 -4.97 19.11 4.56
C GLU A 113 -5.07 20.41 5.36
N SER A 114 -4.13 21.33 5.14
CA SER A 114 -4.05 22.62 5.79
C SER A 114 -3.38 23.64 4.86
N ASP A 115 -3.31 24.90 5.29
CA ASP A 115 -2.66 25.95 4.52
C ASP A 115 -1.13 25.71 4.48
N ILE A 116 -0.68 24.99 3.44
CA ILE A 116 0.72 24.62 3.22
C ILE A 116 1.61 25.81 2.88
N MET A 117 1.05 26.98 2.57
CA MET A 117 1.82 28.18 2.29
C MET A 117 2.17 28.97 3.56
N LYS A 118 1.42 28.76 4.65
CA LYS A 118 1.72 29.37 5.97
C LYS A 118 2.83 28.67 6.75
N ARG A 119 3.16 27.41 6.44
CA ARG A 119 4.25 26.68 7.12
C ARG A 119 5.64 27.14 6.64
N GLN A 120 6.62 27.06 7.52
CA GLN A 120 8.03 27.29 7.18
C GLN A 120 8.54 26.20 6.21
N PRO A 121 9.57 26.47 5.40
CA PRO A 121 10.24 25.45 4.60
C PRO A 121 10.76 24.30 5.47
N ARG A 122 10.63 23.07 4.98
CA ARG A 122 11.09 21.88 5.70
C ARG A 122 12.60 21.92 5.94
N ASN A 123 13.06 21.34 7.03
CA ASN A 123 14.49 21.15 7.26
C ASN A 123 14.96 19.84 6.60
N PRO A 124 15.88 19.87 5.62
CA PRO A 124 16.32 18.66 4.92
C PRO A 124 16.98 17.60 5.80
N ARG A 125 17.44 17.96 7.01
CA ARG A 125 18.10 17.06 7.95
C ARG A 125 17.12 16.32 8.86
N SER A 126 16.08 16.99 9.35
CA SER A 126 15.08 16.38 10.24
C SER A 126 13.86 15.85 9.48
N ASP A 127 13.36 16.60 8.50
CA ASP A 127 12.07 16.35 7.86
C ASP A 127 12.28 15.52 6.59
N LYS A 128 12.61 14.24 6.83
CA LYS A 128 12.79 13.24 5.77
C LYS A 128 11.46 12.82 5.16
N LEU A 129 11.54 12.31 3.93
CA LEU A 129 10.39 11.75 3.21
C LEU A 129 9.92 10.46 3.90
N VAL A 130 10.85 9.56 4.21
CA VAL A 130 10.59 8.36 5.02
C VAL A 130 11.32 8.52 6.34
N ASN A 131 10.59 8.42 7.43
CA ASN A 131 11.11 8.48 8.80
C ASN A 131 10.70 7.22 9.57
N GLU A 132 11.31 7.03 10.74
CA GLU A 132 11.02 5.86 11.60
C GLU A 132 9.55 5.80 12.02
N ARG A 133 8.87 6.95 12.12
CA ARG A 133 7.43 7.04 12.43
C ARG A 133 6.57 6.44 11.33
N LEU A 134 6.93 6.69 10.07
CA LEU A 134 6.25 6.14 8.90
C LEU A 134 6.37 4.63 8.91
N ILE A 135 7.58 4.12 9.13
CA ILE A 135 7.85 2.68 9.23
C ILE A 135 7.12 2.06 10.43
N SER A 136 7.13 2.71 11.59
CA SER A 136 6.42 2.26 12.79
C SER A 136 4.91 2.13 12.55
N MET A 137 4.31 3.09 11.86
CA MET A 137 2.89 3.05 11.48
C MET A 137 2.60 1.97 10.43
N ALA A 138 3.30 2.03 9.29
CA ALA A 138 3.05 1.14 8.15
C ALA A 138 3.40 -0.31 8.49
N TYR A 139 4.64 -0.57 8.91
CA TYR A 139 5.12 -1.93 9.18
C TYR A 139 4.68 -2.44 10.55
N GLY A 140 4.81 -1.61 11.59
CA GLY A 140 4.62 -2.06 12.97
C GLY A 140 3.17 -2.21 13.40
N GLN A 141 2.25 -1.46 12.79
CA GLN A 141 0.86 -1.38 13.26
C GLN A 141 -0.12 -1.83 12.17
N ILE A 142 -0.25 -1.07 11.08
CA ILE A 142 -1.27 -1.36 10.07
C ILE A 142 -0.96 -2.66 9.33
N GLY A 143 0.28 -2.83 8.86
CA GLY A 143 0.71 -4.04 8.16
C GLY A 143 0.56 -5.30 9.01
N MET A 144 0.74 -5.20 10.33
CA MET A 144 0.48 -6.33 11.23
C MET A 144 -1.00 -6.72 11.29
N ILE A 145 -1.92 -5.74 11.28
CA ILE A 145 -3.37 -6.01 11.24
C ILE A 145 -3.74 -6.64 9.89
N GLN A 146 -3.14 -6.17 8.79
CA GLN A 146 -3.33 -6.74 7.46
C GLN A 146 -2.85 -8.21 7.41
N ALA A 147 -1.67 -8.49 7.95
CA ALA A 147 -1.13 -9.84 8.02
C ALA A 147 -2.07 -10.77 8.81
N LEU A 148 -2.60 -10.32 9.95
CA LEU A 148 -3.58 -11.08 10.72
C LEU A 148 -4.86 -11.37 9.91
N GLY A 149 -5.32 -10.42 9.11
CA GLY A 149 -6.48 -10.61 8.21
C GLY A 149 -6.23 -11.65 7.13
N GLY A 150 -5.05 -11.64 6.51
CA GLY A 150 -4.65 -12.65 5.53
C GLY A 150 -4.47 -14.05 6.15
N PHE A 151 -3.84 -14.14 7.33
CA PHE A 151 -3.73 -15.42 8.04
C PHE A 151 -5.08 -15.96 8.49
N PHE A 152 -6.01 -15.08 8.87
CA PHE A 152 -7.35 -15.48 9.24
C PHE A 152 -8.07 -16.15 8.05
N SER A 153 -8.05 -15.57 6.86
CA SER A 153 -8.66 -16.19 5.68
C SER A 153 -7.96 -17.51 5.29
N TYR A 154 -6.63 -17.57 5.38
CA TYR A 154 -5.85 -18.79 5.19
C TYR A 154 -6.31 -19.94 6.10
N PHE A 155 -6.42 -19.69 7.41
CA PHE A 155 -6.86 -20.71 8.37
C PHE A 155 -8.33 -21.10 8.18
N VAL A 156 -9.21 -20.15 7.86
CA VAL A 156 -10.62 -20.43 7.58
C VAL A 156 -10.77 -21.38 6.40
N ILE A 157 -10.05 -21.13 5.30
CA ILE A 157 -10.15 -21.96 4.10
C ILE A 157 -9.60 -23.36 4.34
N LEU A 158 -8.46 -23.49 5.01
CA LEU A 158 -7.91 -24.81 5.33
C LEU A 158 -8.83 -25.58 6.27
N ALA A 159 -9.39 -24.93 7.29
CA ALA A 159 -10.31 -25.56 8.22
C ALA A 159 -11.61 -26.02 7.54
N GLU A 160 -12.19 -25.20 6.65
CA GLU A 160 -13.38 -25.57 5.86
C GLU A 160 -13.11 -26.75 4.91
N ASN A 161 -11.88 -26.93 4.44
CA ASN A 161 -11.46 -28.04 3.58
C ASN A 161 -10.89 -29.23 4.36
N GLY A 162 -10.97 -29.25 5.69
CA GLY A 162 -10.62 -30.42 6.49
C GLY A 162 -9.31 -30.33 7.29
N PHE A 163 -8.50 -29.30 7.05
CA PHE A 163 -7.21 -29.10 7.72
C PHE A 163 -7.33 -28.07 8.84
N LEU A 164 -7.57 -28.53 10.07
CA LEU A 164 -7.67 -27.66 11.23
C LEU A 164 -6.32 -26.98 11.55
N PRO A 165 -6.32 -25.75 12.11
CA PRO A 165 -5.08 -25.03 12.43
C PRO A 165 -4.09 -25.80 13.32
N SER A 166 -4.59 -26.69 14.18
CA SER A 166 -3.76 -27.53 15.06
C SER A 166 -2.93 -28.58 14.31
N CYS A 167 -3.38 -29.08 13.16
CA CYS A 167 -2.67 -30.10 12.38
C CYS A 167 -1.73 -29.51 11.33
N LEU A 168 -1.75 -28.19 11.13
CA LEU A 168 -0.94 -27.53 10.08
C LEU A 168 0.53 -27.38 10.46
N VAL A 169 0.85 -27.32 11.76
CA VAL A 169 2.23 -27.10 12.21
C VAL A 169 3.07 -28.33 11.89
N GLY A 170 4.12 -28.15 11.09
CA GLY A 170 5.01 -29.25 10.68
C GLY A 170 4.54 -30.08 9.48
N ILE A 171 3.34 -29.82 8.92
CA ILE A 171 2.79 -30.63 7.82
C ILE A 171 3.49 -30.37 6.49
N ARG A 172 4.25 -29.27 6.35
CA ARG A 172 4.86 -28.81 5.10
C ARG A 172 5.64 -29.91 4.36
N LEU A 173 6.48 -30.67 5.07
CA LEU A 173 7.30 -31.72 4.43
C LEU A 173 6.41 -32.74 3.72
N SER A 174 5.35 -33.19 4.38
CA SER A 174 4.39 -34.14 3.81
C SER A 174 3.50 -33.50 2.75
N TRP A 175 3.21 -32.20 2.89
CA TRP A 175 2.39 -31.42 1.97
C TRP A 175 3.09 -31.15 0.62
N ASP A 176 4.39 -30.88 0.65
CA ASP A 176 5.18 -30.58 -0.55
C ASP A 176 5.71 -31.84 -1.27
N ASP A 177 5.77 -32.99 -0.57
CA ASP A 177 6.23 -34.25 -1.15
C ASP A 177 5.25 -34.79 -2.19
N ARG A 178 5.67 -34.86 -3.46
CA ARG A 178 4.85 -35.35 -4.59
C ARG A 178 4.53 -36.84 -4.53
N THR A 179 5.28 -37.61 -3.74
CA THR A 179 5.12 -39.06 -3.67
C THR A 179 3.96 -39.47 -2.75
N ILE A 180 3.64 -38.63 -1.76
CA ILE A 180 2.55 -38.84 -0.80
C ILE A 180 1.22 -38.45 -1.44
N ASN A 181 0.33 -39.42 -1.63
CA ASN A 181 -1.00 -39.21 -2.22
C ASN A 181 -2.16 -39.60 -1.29
N ASP A 182 -1.83 -39.84 -0.03
CA ASP A 182 -2.68 -40.36 1.03
C ASP A 182 -2.54 -39.53 2.31
N LEU A 183 -2.29 -38.22 2.17
CA LEU A 183 -2.13 -37.33 3.32
C LEU A 183 -3.47 -37.20 4.07
N GLU A 184 -3.47 -37.60 5.35
CA GLU A 184 -4.66 -37.57 6.19
C GLU A 184 -4.93 -36.15 6.72
N ASP A 185 -6.18 -35.71 6.62
CA ASP A 185 -6.65 -34.45 7.20
C ASP A 185 -7.16 -34.63 8.65
N SER A 186 -7.72 -33.59 9.26
CA SER A 186 -8.23 -33.68 10.65
C SER A 186 -9.50 -34.52 10.80
N TYR A 187 -10.17 -34.85 9.70
CA TYR A 187 -11.39 -35.64 9.67
C TYR A 187 -11.15 -37.08 9.19
N GLY A 188 -9.90 -37.47 8.95
CA GLY A 188 -9.52 -38.82 8.49
C GLY A 188 -9.67 -39.04 6.98
N GLN A 189 -9.80 -37.98 6.18
CA GLN A 189 -9.85 -38.08 4.72
C GLN A 189 -8.44 -38.07 4.13
N GLN A 190 -8.24 -38.83 3.05
CA GLN A 190 -6.95 -38.91 2.35
C GLN A 190 -6.93 -37.98 1.14
N TRP A 191 -5.89 -37.15 1.06
CA TRP A 191 -5.71 -36.15 0.01
C TRP A 191 -4.53 -36.49 -0.92
N THR A 192 -4.79 -36.46 -2.22
CA THR A 192 -3.74 -36.56 -3.26
C THR A 192 -2.94 -35.26 -3.38
N TYR A 193 -1.75 -35.33 -3.98
CA TYR A 193 -0.89 -34.14 -4.16
C TYR A 193 -1.59 -33.01 -4.92
N GLU A 194 -2.30 -33.33 -6.01
CA GLU A 194 -2.99 -32.31 -6.81
C GLU A 194 -4.15 -31.68 -6.03
N GLN A 195 -4.95 -32.48 -5.31
CA GLN A 195 -6.09 -31.95 -4.54
C GLN A 195 -5.64 -30.97 -3.45
N ARG A 196 -4.59 -31.29 -2.69
CA ARG A 196 -4.07 -30.37 -1.67
C ARG A 196 -3.43 -29.12 -2.27
N LYS A 197 -2.77 -29.24 -3.43
CA LYS A 197 -2.20 -28.07 -4.12
C LYS A 197 -3.26 -27.14 -4.69
N VAL A 198 -4.39 -27.66 -5.16
CA VAL A 198 -5.55 -26.83 -5.51
C VAL A 198 -6.04 -26.03 -4.30
N VAL A 199 -6.15 -26.65 -3.12
CA VAL A 199 -6.53 -25.95 -1.89
C VAL A 199 -5.48 -24.90 -1.51
N GLU A 200 -4.19 -25.21 -1.60
CA GLU A 200 -3.10 -24.26 -1.33
C GLU A 200 -3.16 -23.03 -2.25
N PHE A 201 -3.33 -23.22 -3.56
CA PHE A 201 -3.45 -22.10 -4.50
C PHE A 201 -4.74 -21.31 -4.31
N THR A 202 -5.82 -21.97 -3.86
CA THR A 202 -7.04 -21.29 -3.43
C THR A 202 -6.78 -20.42 -2.20
N CYS A 203 -5.97 -20.89 -1.23
CA CYS A 203 -5.52 -20.09 -0.11
C CYS A 203 -4.68 -18.89 -0.56
N HIS A 204 -3.77 -19.05 -1.53
CA HIS A 204 -3.00 -17.92 -2.07
C HIS A 204 -3.91 -16.84 -2.65
N THR A 205 -4.93 -17.27 -3.41
CA THR A 205 -5.90 -16.37 -4.04
C THR A 205 -6.76 -15.65 -2.99
N ALA A 206 -7.17 -16.34 -1.93
CA ALA A 206 -7.94 -15.72 -0.86
C ALA A 206 -7.12 -14.79 0.02
N PHE A 207 -5.85 -15.13 0.28
CA PHE A 207 -4.91 -14.25 0.98
C PHE A 207 -4.69 -12.98 0.15
N PHE A 208 -4.49 -13.11 -1.16
CA PHE A 208 -4.43 -12.00 -2.11
C PHE A 208 -5.68 -11.10 -2.03
N VAL A 209 -6.89 -11.66 -2.14
CA VAL A 209 -8.12 -10.88 -2.00
C VAL A 209 -8.25 -10.26 -0.60
N SER A 210 -7.76 -10.93 0.44
CA SER A 210 -7.75 -10.38 1.80
C SER A 210 -6.87 -9.14 1.90
N ILE A 211 -5.72 -9.12 1.22
CA ILE A 211 -4.85 -7.93 1.11
C ILE A 211 -5.61 -6.79 0.44
N VAL A 212 -6.26 -7.04 -0.71
CA VAL A 212 -7.07 -6.01 -1.40
C VAL A 212 -8.16 -5.42 -0.48
N VAL A 213 -8.89 -6.27 0.25
CA VAL A 213 -9.95 -5.82 1.17
C VAL A 213 -9.41 -4.93 2.30
N VAL A 214 -8.24 -5.23 2.86
CA VAL A 214 -7.64 -4.40 3.90
C VAL A 214 -6.95 -3.16 3.32
N GLN A 215 -6.47 -3.22 2.07
CA GLN A 215 -5.94 -2.08 1.33
C GLN A 215 -7.01 -1.02 1.04
N TRP A 216 -8.30 -1.39 0.94
CA TRP A 216 -9.37 -0.40 0.87
C TRP A 216 -9.38 0.55 2.08
N ALA A 217 -9.24 -0.03 3.29
CA ALA A 217 -9.14 0.78 4.49
C ALA A 217 -7.81 1.52 4.55
N ASP A 218 -6.69 0.87 4.18
CA ASP A 218 -5.38 1.51 4.17
C ASP A 218 -5.34 2.74 3.26
N LEU A 219 -5.88 2.65 2.05
CA LEU A 219 -5.98 3.76 1.11
C LEU A 219 -6.78 4.94 1.69
N ILE A 220 -7.91 4.64 2.34
CA ILE A 220 -8.77 5.65 2.97
C ILE A 220 -8.07 6.31 4.16
N ILE A 221 -7.29 5.58 4.95
CA ILE A 221 -6.57 6.16 6.10
C ILE A 221 -5.33 6.94 5.66
N CYS A 222 -4.56 6.44 4.68
CA CYS A 222 -3.39 7.11 4.11
C CYS A 222 -3.74 8.40 3.36
N LYS A 223 -4.99 8.56 2.92
CA LYS A 223 -5.53 9.81 2.37
C LYS A 223 -5.27 11.03 3.26
N THR A 224 -5.37 10.87 4.58
CA THR A 224 -5.17 11.96 5.54
C THR A 224 -4.19 11.60 6.65
N ARG A 225 -3.18 12.44 6.87
CA ARG A 225 -2.17 12.23 7.92
C ARG A 225 -2.62 12.79 9.27
N ARG A 226 -3.40 13.88 9.27
CA ARG A 226 -3.90 14.53 10.49
C ARG A 226 -5.41 14.69 10.51
N ASN A 227 -6.01 15.08 9.39
CA ASN A 227 -7.44 15.34 9.33
C ASN A 227 -8.26 14.04 9.39
N SER A 228 -9.50 14.15 9.85
CA SER A 228 -10.46 13.05 9.71
C SER A 228 -10.83 12.83 8.26
N VAL A 229 -11.13 11.59 7.90
CA VAL A 229 -11.78 11.28 6.62
C VAL A 229 -13.11 12.03 6.47
N PHE A 230 -13.85 12.23 7.56
CA PHE A 230 -15.11 12.97 7.56
C PHE A 230 -14.94 14.49 7.38
N GLN A 231 -13.78 15.03 7.77
CA GLN A 231 -13.46 16.45 7.57
C GLN A 231 -12.99 16.72 6.14
N GLN A 232 -12.12 15.85 5.61
CA GLN A 232 -11.59 16.00 4.26
C GLN A 232 -12.62 15.62 3.18
N GLY A 233 -13.40 14.56 3.45
CA GLY A 233 -14.35 13.96 2.54
C GLY A 233 -13.71 13.16 1.40
N MET A 234 -14.50 12.31 0.75
CA MET A 234 -14.09 11.49 -0.40
C MET A 234 -14.31 12.26 -1.72
N LYS A 235 -13.56 13.34 -1.92
CA LYS A 235 -13.66 14.18 -3.14
C LYS A 235 -12.72 13.76 -4.27
N ASN A 236 -11.68 12.97 -3.95
CA ASN A 236 -10.70 12.52 -4.93
C ASN A 236 -11.32 11.42 -5.81
N LYS A 237 -11.71 11.80 -7.04
CA LYS A 237 -12.34 10.91 -8.01
C LYS A 237 -11.40 9.82 -8.49
N ILE A 238 -10.10 10.12 -8.60
CA ILE A 238 -9.08 9.16 -9.03
C ILE A 238 -8.91 8.07 -7.97
N LEU A 239 -8.96 8.43 -6.68
CA LEU A 239 -8.90 7.46 -5.58
C LEU A 239 -10.13 6.55 -5.55
N ILE A 240 -11.33 7.11 -5.72
CA ILE A 240 -12.55 6.30 -5.80
C ILE A 240 -12.51 5.35 -7.01
N PHE A 241 -12.06 5.85 -8.17
CA PHE A 241 -11.84 5.01 -9.34
C PHE A 241 -10.83 3.89 -9.06
N GLY A 242 -9.72 4.20 -8.38
CA GLY A 242 -8.72 3.23 -7.95
C GLY A 242 -9.32 2.09 -7.12
N LEU A 243 -10.16 2.38 -6.13
CA LEU A 243 -10.82 1.34 -5.33
C LEU A 243 -11.69 0.39 -6.16
N PHE A 244 -12.44 0.94 -7.13
CA PHE A 244 -13.28 0.13 -8.02
C PHE A 244 -12.44 -0.71 -8.98
N GLU A 245 -11.39 -0.12 -9.55
CA GLU A 245 -10.48 -0.78 -10.48
C GLU A 245 -9.70 -1.90 -9.78
N GLU A 246 -9.16 -1.64 -8.59
CA GLU A 246 -8.46 -2.60 -7.73
C GLU A 246 -9.36 -3.81 -7.42
N THR A 247 -10.60 -3.56 -6.98
CA THR A 247 -11.58 -4.61 -6.67
C THR A 247 -11.97 -5.41 -7.91
N ALA A 248 -12.19 -4.72 -9.04
CA ALA A 248 -12.55 -5.35 -10.30
C ALA A 248 -11.40 -6.20 -10.85
N LEU A 249 -10.16 -5.74 -10.75
CA LEU A 249 -8.97 -6.47 -11.14
C LEU A 249 -8.80 -7.72 -10.26
N ALA A 250 -8.96 -7.61 -8.94
CA ALA A 250 -8.89 -8.76 -8.04
C ALA A 250 -9.97 -9.81 -8.35
N ALA A 251 -11.21 -9.36 -8.64
CA ALA A 251 -12.28 -10.25 -9.06
C ALA A 251 -12.00 -10.89 -10.43
N PHE A 252 -11.48 -10.12 -11.40
CA PHE A 252 -11.10 -10.63 -12.71
C PHE A 252 -10.02 -11.70 -12.60
N LEU A 253 -8.97 -11.44 -11.82
CA LEU A 253 -7.87 -12.40 -11.61
C LEU A 253 -8.33 -13.67 -10.90
N SER A 254 -9.32 -13.58 -10.00
CA SER A 254 -9.84 -14.74 -9.26
C SER A 254 -10.84 -15.59 -10.06
N TYR A 255 -11.66 -14.98 -10.91
CA TYR A 255 -12.80 -15.65 -11.56
C TYR A 255 -12.67 -15.84 -13.07
N CYS A 256 -11.69 -15.22 -13.73
CA CYS A 256 -11.51 -15.37 -15.17
C CYS A 256 -11.03 -16.80 -15.51
N PRO A 257 -11.67 -17.49 -16.46
CA PRO A 257 -11.27 -18.85 -16.85
C PRO A 257 -9.87 -18.85 -17.48
N GLY A 258 -8.99 -19.76 -17.03
CA GLY A 258 -7.60 -19.86 -17.49
C GLY A 258 -6.58 -19.20 -16.56
N MET A 259 -7.03 -18.44 -15.55
CA MET A 259 -6.16 -17.85 -14.52
C MET A 259 -5.59 -18.89 -13.55
N ASP A 260 -6.28 -20.01 -13.38
CA ASP A 260 -5.87 -21.19 -12.64
C ASP A 260 -4.64 -21.87 -13.25
N VAL A 261 -4.49 -21.79 -14.58
CA VAL A 261 -3.32 -22.30 -15.29
C VAL A 261 -2.22 -21.25 -15.40
N ALA A 262 -2.57 -20.01 -15.74
CA ALA A 262 -1.60 -18.95 -16.01
C ALA A 262 -0.93 -18.42 -14.74
N LEU A 263 -1.73 -18.06 -13.73
CA LEU A 263 -1.25 -17.43 -12.48
C LEU A 263 -1.47 -18.31 -11.25
N ARG A 264 -2.08 -19.50 -11.40
CA ARG A 264 -2.49 -20.38 -10.31
C ARG A 264 -3.47 -19.71 -9.35
N MET A 265 -4.38 -18.90 -9.89
CA MET A 265 -5.46 -18.29 -9.12
C MET A 265 -6.75 -19.06 -9.30
N TYR A 266 -7.37 -19.46 -8.19
CA TYR A 266 -8.56 -20.29 -8.18
C TYR A 266 -9.80 -19.50 -7.74
N PRO A 267 -10.98 -19.82 -8.28
CA PRO A 267 -12.21 -19.12 -7.95
C PRO A 267 -12.55 -19.26 -6.48
N LEU A 268 -12.90 -18.15 -5.85
CA LEU A 268 -13.21 -18.08 -4.43
C LEU A 268 -14.71 -18.30 -4.17
N LYS A 269 -15.04 -18.89 -3.02
CA LYS A 269 -16.42 -18.86 -2.53
C LYS A 269 -16.78 -17.42 -2.10
N PRO A 270 -18.04 -16.98 -2.27
CA PRO A 270 -18.45 -15.64 -1.84
C PRO A 270 -18.21 -15.34 -0.37
N SER A 271 -18.26 -16.35 0.52
CA SER A 271 -17.98 -16.19 1.95
C SER A 271 -16.54 -15.73 2.23
N TRP A 272 -15.57 -16.18 1.43
CA TRP A 272 -14.15 -15.91 1.67
C TRP A 272 -13.75 -14.46 1.39
N TRP A 273 -14.52 -13.73 0.57
CA TRP A 273 -14.36 -12.29 0.39
C TRP A 273 -14.60 -11.52 1.70
N PHE A 274 -15.48 -12.02 2.57
CA PHE A 274 -15.86 -11.35 3.80
C PHE A 274 -14.94 -11.66 4.98
N CYS A 275 -13.99 -12.60 4.86
CA CYS A 275 -13.08 -12.97 5.94
C CYS A 275 -12.22 -11.80 6.44
N ALA A 276 -11.76 -10.94 5.52
CA ALA A 276 -10.86 -9.82 5.84
C ALA A 276 -11.59 -8.51 6.21
N PHE A 277 -12.92 -8.44 6.01
CA PHE A 277 -13.71 -7.22 6.28
C PHE A 277 -13.59 -6.71 7.73
N PRO A 278 -13.64 -7.57 8.77
CA PRO A 278 -13.48 -7.11 10.15
C PRO A 278 -12.13 -6.44 10.40
N TYR A 279 -11.06 -6.92 9.76
CA TYR A 279 -9.72 -6.35 9.87
C TYR A 279 -9.60 -5.02 9.12
N SER A 280 -10.23 -4.91 7.94
CA SER A 280 -10.34 -3.66 7.20
C SER A 280 -11.07 -2.59 8.02
N PHE A 281 -12.20 -2.94 8.65
CA PHE A 281 -12.91 -2.04 9.57
C PHE A 281 -12.07 -1.66 10.79
N LEU A 282 -11.33 -2.61 11.37
CA LEU A 282 -10.43 -2.36 12.50
C LEU A 282 -9.32 -1.36 12.13
N ILE A 283 -8.70 -1.49 10.96
CA ILE A 283 -7.68 -0.55 10.44
C ILE A 283 -8.27 0.87 10.35
N PHE A 284 -9.46 1.00 9.76
CA PHE A 284 -10.13 2.29 9.62
C PHE A 284 -10.42 2.94 10.97
N VAL A 285 -11.00 2.20 11.91
CA VAL A 285 -11.34 2.72 13.25
C VAL A 285 -10.08 3.07 14.04
N TYR A 286 -9.05 2.22 13.97
CA TYR A 286 -7.79 2.43 14.66
C TYR A 286 -7.13 3.75 14.25
N ASP A 287 -6.97 3.98 12.95
CA ASP A 287 -6.32 5.20 12.46
C ASP A 287 -7.19 6.45 12.69
N GLU A 288 -8.51 6.35 12.57
CA GLU A 288 -9.39 7.49 12.82
C GLU A 288 -9.38 7.91 14.30
N ILE A 289 -9.33 6.95 15.24
CA ILE A 289 -9.13 7.23 16.67
C ILE A 289 -7.74 7.86 16.90
N ARG A 290 -6.69 7.33 16.27
CA ARG A 290 -5.33 7.90 16.36
C ARG A 290 -5.31 9.36 15.90
N LYS A 291 -5.91 9.66 14.73
CA LYS A 291 -6.04 11.03 14.19
C LYS A 291 -6.90 11.93 15.07
N LEU A 292 -7.91 11.40 15.75
CA LEU A 292 -8.67 12.15 16.75
C LEU A 292 -7.80 12.53 17.96
N ILE A 293 -6.99 11.61 18.47
CA ILE A 293 -6.07 11.86 19.60
C ILE A 293 -5.00 12.89 19.20
N LEU A 294 -4.44 12.80 17.98
CA LEU A 294 -3.49 13.78 17.43
C LEU A 294 -4.06 15.20 17.40
N ARG A 295 -5.34 15.35 17.02
CA ARG A 295 -6.00 16.66 16.96
C ARG A 295 -6.36 17.19 18.34
N ARG A 296 -6.75 16.33 19.29
CA ARG A 296 -7.10 16.73 20.66
C ARG A 296 -5.90 17.11 21.52
N ASN A 297 -4.75 16.47 21.32
CA ASN A 297 -3.56 16.68 22.15
C ASN A 297 -2.31 16.98 21.31
N PRO A 298 -2.20 18.20 20.73
CA PRO A 298 -1.01 18.61 19.98
C PRO A 298 0.23 18.65 20.90
N GLY A 299 1.32 18.05 20.47
CA GLY A 299 2.57 17.86 21.22
C GLY A 299 2.60 16.58 22.08
N GLY A 300 1.51 15.81 22.09
CA GLY A 300 1.40 14.56 22.83
C GLY A 300 2.27 13.42 22.28
N TRP A 301 2.29 12.30 23.01
CA TRP A 301 3.07 11.11 22.65
C TRP A 301 2.71 10.56 21.26
N VAL A 302 1.42 10.51 20.93
CA VAL A 302 0.94 10.01 19.62
C VAL A 302 1.50 10.83 18.46
N GLU A 303 1.67 12.16 18.61
CA GLU A 303 2.26 13.00 17.55
C GLU A 303 3.76 12.75 17.40
N LYS A 304 4.47 12.52 18.50
CA LYS A 304 5.91 12.25 18.47
C LYS A 304 6.24 10.88 17.89
N GLU A 305 5.35 9.90 18.06
CA GLU A 305 5.61 8.51 17.63
C GLU A 305 4.95 8.15 16.30
N THR A 306 3.77 8.69 15.99
CA THR A 306 2.94 8.20 14.86
C THR A 306 2.70 9.22 13.75
N TYR A 307 2.98 10.50 13.98
CA TYR A 307 2.81 11.52 12.95
C TYR A 307 4.05 11.57 12.07
N TYR A 308 3.97 10.86 10.93
CA TYR A 308 4.98 10.84 9.87
C TYR A 308 4.72 11.91 8.84
#